data_AF-A0AAW9XH51-F1
#
_entry.id   AF-A0AAW9XH51-F1
#
_cell.length_a   1.000
_cell.length_b   1.000
_cell.length_c   1.000
_cell.angle_alpha   90.00
_cell.angle_beta   90.00
_cell.angle_gamma   90.00
#
_symmetry.space_group_name_H-M   'P 1'
#
loop_
_entity.id
_entity.type
_entity.pdbx_description
1 polymer ?
#
loop_
_entity_poly.entity_id
_entity_poly.type
_entity_poly.pdbx_seq_one_letter_code
_entity_poly.pdbx_strand_id
1 'polypeptide(L)'
;NSKEFDYPKPVRLIKYLIKMLSSKKNIRVLDFFAGSGTTGQAVLELNKEDNGTRTFTLVTNNENNIGQNVTYERLYRINKGQGTKGQKDFEWIKKNEAFNTSLNVFWSKTYNTSLLNNDITNQELKDKFKKLLKEFGIYKNKSKVNDSVLKTLSSLRSYKEENEEK
;
A
#
# COMPACT_ATOMS: atom_id res chain seq x y z
N ASN A 1 13.74 6.27 23.23
CA ASN A 1 14.27 6.02 21.87
C ASN A 1 14.47 4.53 21.66
N SER A 2 13.40 3.76 21.43
CA SER A 2 13.53 2.47 20.77
C SER A 2 13.90 2.74 19.31
N LYS A 3 15.00 2.15 18.83
CA LYS A 3 15.29 2.14 17.38
C LYS A 3 14.23 1.24 16.73
N GLU A 4 13.12 1.81 16.28
CA GLU A 4 12.09 1.08 15.52
C GLU A 4 12.57 0.75 14.09
N PHE A 5 13.70 1.32 13.64
CA PHE A 5 14.35 1.02 12.36
C PHE A 5 15.84 1.35 12.44
N ASP A 6 16.72 0.41 12.11
CA ASP A 6 18.14 0.50 12.45
C ASP A 6 18.94 1.44 11.54
N TYR A 7 18.54 1.61 10.28
CA TYR A 7 19.31 2.35 9.27
C TYR A 7 18.41 3.21 8.37
N PRO A 8 17.67 4.19 8.91
CA PRO A 8 16.89 5.09 8.09
C PRO A 8 17.83 5.97 7.25
N LYS A 9 17.52 6.14 5.95
CA LYS A 9 18.21 7.13 5.11
C LYS A 9 18.10 8.51 5.78
N PRO A 10 19.14 9.36 5.80
CA PRO A 10 19.03 10.71 6.35
C PRO A 10 18.08 11.59 5.52
N VAL A 11 17.14 12.29 6.17
CA VAL A 11 16.18 13.19 5.48
C VAL A 11 16.91 14.26 4.67
N ARG A 12 17.97 14.86 5.24
CA ARG A 12 18.79 15.88 4.59
C ARG A 12 19.40 15.40 3.27
N LEU A 13 19.83 14.13 3.22
CA LEU A 13 20.40 13.53 2.01
C LEU A 13 19.33 13.47 0.91
N ILE A 14 18.12 13.00 1.23
CA ILE A 14 17.05 12.91 0.23
C ILE A 14 16.62 14.30 -0.26
N LYS A 15 16.54 15.29 0.63
CA LYS A 15 16.24 16.68 0.24
C LYS A 15 17.29 17.25 -0.70
N TYR A 16 18.56 16.99 -0.43
CA TYR A 16 19.67 17.39 -1.29
C TYR A 16 19.52 16.77 -2.69
N LEU A 17 19.28 15.45 -2.78
CA LEU A 17 19.10 14.76 -4.06
C LEU A 17 17.91 15.31 -4.85
N ILE A 18 16.77 15.56 -4.21
CA ILE A 18 15.59 16.14 -4.87
C ILE A 18 15.89 17.53 -5.43
N LYS A 19 16.54 18.40 -4.66
CA LYS A 19 16.93 19.75 -5.12
C LYS A 19 17.95 19.69 -6.26
N MET A 20 18.86 18.73 -6.24
CA MET A 20 19.88 18.54 -7.26
C MET A 20 19.30 18.06 -8.60
N LEU A 21 18.36 17.10 -8.55
CA LEU A 21 17.81 16.47 -9.76
C LEU A 21 16.79 17.34 -10.51
N SER A 22 16.19 18.33 -9.85
CA SER A 22 15.18 19.19 -10.48
C SER A 22 15.05 20.53 -9.76
N SER A 23 15.14 21.61 -10.55
CA SER A 23 14.75 22.95 -10.12
C SER A 23 13.23 23.12 -10.01
N LYS A 24 12.44 22.26 -10.66
CA LYS A 24 10.98 22.29 -10.61
C LYS A 24 10.47 21.86 -9.23
N LYS A 25 9.50 22.61 -8.70
CA LYS A 25 8.89 22.39 -7.39
C LYS A 25 7.57 21.59 -7.43
N ASN A 26 7.23 20.98 -8.57
CA ASN A 26 5.98 20.24 -8.79
C ASN A 26 6.21 18.81 -9.34
N ILE A 27 7.38 18.25 -9.06
CA ILE A 27 7.75 16.90 -9.53
C ILE A 27 7.08 15.80 -8.70
N ARG A 28 7.09 14.58 -9.24
CA ARG A 28 6.66 13.36 -8.55
C ARG A 28 7.86 12.51 -8.16
N VAL A 29 7.92 12.06 -6.92
CA VAL A 29 9.02 11.25 -6.38
C VAL A 29 8.51 9.83 -6.10
N LEU A 30 9.14 8.82 -6.71
CA LEU A 30 8.85 7.42 -6.48
C LEU A 30 10.00 6.78 -5.69
N ASP A 31 9.68 6.08 -4.61
CA ASP A 31 10.63 5.26 -3.85
C ASP A 31 10.02 3.89 -3.60
N PHE A 32 10.53 2.87 -4.30
CA PHE A 32 10.06 1.49 -4.19
C PHE A 32 10.78 0.67 -3.11
N PHE A 33 11.67 1.31 -2.35
CA PHE A 33 12.34 0.75 -1.17
C PHE A 33 12.27 1.76 -0.02
N ALA A 34 11.04 2.19 0.29
CA ALA A 34 10.81 3.30 1.20
C ALA A 34 11.32 3.04 2.63
N GLY A 35 11.26 1.79 3.10
CA GLY A 35 11.84 1.35 4.37
C GLY A 35 11.25 2.08 5.57
N SER A 36 11.89 3.16 6.01
CA SER A 36 11.41 4.03 7.10
C SER A 36 10.53 5.19 6.63
N GLY A 37 10.32 5.38 5.34
CA GLY A 37 9.50 6.48 4.80
C GLY A 37 10.21 7.84 4.75
N THR A 38 11.55 7.87 4.83
CA THR A 38 12.35 9.12 4.80
C THR A 38 12.03 9.98 3.58
N THR A 39 11.83 9.37 2.41
CA THR A 39 11.56 10.08 1.16
C THR A 39 10.28 10.91 1.21
N GLY A 40 9.20 10.36 1.77
CA GLY A 40 7.94 11.10 1.94
C GLY A 40 8.10 12.30 2.88
N GLN A 41 8.81 12.12 4.01
CA GLN A 41 9.11 13.24 4.91
C GLN A 41 9.93 14.33 4.22
N ALA A 42 10.96 13.97 3.45
CA ALA A 42 11.78 14.92 2.73
C ALA A 42 10.95 15.77 1.76
N VAL A 43 10.01 15.14 1.03
CA VAL A 43 9.11 15.85 0.12
C VAL A 43 8.18 16.82 0.85
N LEU A 44 7.58 16.39 1.96
CA LEU A 44 6.71 17.26 2.77
C LEU A 44 7.47 18.47 3.34
N GLU A 45 8.67 18.24 3.88
CA GLU A 45 9.52 19.33 4.38
C GLU A 45 9.92 20.29 3.26
N LEU A 46 10.30 19.80 2.08
CA LEU A 46 10.65 20.68 0.95
C LEU A 46 9.48 21.55 0.51
N ASN A 47 8.29 20.97 0.39
CA ASN A 47 7.10 21.74 0.03
C ASN A 47 6.81 22.84 1.05
N LYS A 48 7.01 22.57 2.36
CA LYS A 48 6.87 23.59 3.42
C LYS A 48 7.99 24.65 3.36
N GLU A 49 9.22 24.26 3.03
CA GLU A 49 10.37 25.17 2.95
C GLU A 49 10.30 26.13 1.77
N ASP A 50 9.85 25.64 0.61
CA ASP A 50 10.00 26.36 -0.65
C ASP A 50 8.68 26.62 -1.39
N ASN A 51 7.55 26.44 -0.69
CA ASN A 51 6.17 26.53 -1.20
C ASN A 51 5.95 25.67 -2.46
N GLY A 52 6.58 24.49 -2.49
CA GLY A 52 6.42 23.52 -3.57
C GLY A 52 5.14 22.70 -3.49
N THR A 53 4.84 22.02 -4.60
CA THR A 53 3.69 21.13 -4.78
C THR A 53 4.12 19.73 -5.22
N ARG A 54 5.32 19.30 -4.79
CA ARG A 54 5.86 17.98 -5.11
C ARG A 54 4.98 16.90 -4.51
N THR A 55 4.81 15.80 -5.21
CA THR A 55 4.09 14.62 -4.71
C THR A 55 5.04 13.43 -4.58
N PHE A 56 4.65 12.45 -3.78
CA PHE A 56 5.44 11.24 -3.60
C PHE A 56 4.58 9.98 -3.65
N THR A 57 5.19 8.87 -4.05
CA THR A 57 4.62 7.53 -3.95
C THR A 57 5.68 6.63 -3.34
N LEU A 58 5.33 5.99 -2.24
CA LEU A 58 6.21 5.07 -1.53
C LEU A 58 5.67 3.65 -1.71
N VAL A 59 6.56 2.74 -2.07
CA VAL A 59 6.31 1.31 -2.02
C VAL A 59 7.31 0.69 -1.05
N THR A 60 6.80 -0.16 -0.19
CA THR A 60 7.60 -0.98 0.73
C THR A 60 6.85 -2.27 0.99
N ASN A 61 7.60 -3.35 1.21
CA ASN A 61 7.01 -4.55 1.79
C ASN A 61 6.63 -4.27 3.26
N ASN A 62 5.74 -5.10 3.80
CA ASN A 62 5.37 -5.04 5.21
C ASN A 62 6.08 -6.14 6.02
N GLU A 63 7.29 -6.56 5.60
CA GLU A 63 8.12 -7.48 6.37
C GLU A 63 8.39 -6.91 7.75
N ASN A 64 8.29 -7.75 8.79
CA ASN A 64 8.43 -7.33 10.19
C ASN A 64 7.54 -6.14 10.58
N ASN A 65 6.41 -5.95 9.88
CA ASN A 65 5.51 -4.81 10.03
C ASN A 65 6.16 -3.45 9.75
N ILE A 66 7.25 -3.39 8.98
CA ILE A 66 7.96 -2.14 8.65
C ILE A 66 7.04 -1.14 7.93
N GLY A 67 6.28 -1.61 6.94
CA GLY A 67 5.34 -0.76 6.20
C GLY A 67 4.32 -0.08 7.12
N GLN A 68 3.72 -0.85 8.03
CA GLN A 68 2.68 -0.37 8.94
C GLN A 68 3.24 0.42 10.14
N ASN A 69 4.15 -0.21 10.89
CA ASN A 69 4.58 0.28 12.19
C ASN A 69 5.71 1.31 12.09
N VAL A 70 6.42 1.37 10.96
CA VAL A 70 7.54 2.31 10.77
C VAL A 70 7.20 3.34 9.70
N THR A 71 7.01 2.94 8.43
CA THR A 71 6.77 3.89 7.33
C THR A 71 5.47 4.66 7.52
N TYR A 72 4.36 3.95 7.67
CA TYR A 72 3.05 4.60 7.82
C TYR A 72 2.97 5.40 9.12
N GLU A 73 3.39 4.82 10.25
CA GLU A 73 3.42 5.51 11.54
C GLU A 73 4.23 6.82 11.49
N ARG A 74 5.43 6.81 10.87
CA ARG A 74 6.24 8.02 10.71
C ARG A 74 5.50 9.10 9.93
N LEU A 75 4.98 8.76 8.75
CA LEU A 75 4.28 9.72 7.89
C LEU A 75 3.00 10.21 8.55
N TYR A 76 2.28 9.34 9.25
CA TYR A 76 1.10 9.70 10.02
C TYR A 76 1.44 10.71 11.12
N ARG A 77 2.48 10.44 11.92
CA ARG A 77 2.95 11.33 13.00
C ARG A 77 3.25 12.74 12.52
N ILE A 78 4.05 12.88 11.47
CA ILE A 78 4.43 14.22 10.97
C ILE A 78 3.28 14.91 10.22
N ASN A 79 2.38 14.14 9.60
CA ASN A 79 1.27 14.70 8.84
C ASN A 79 0.09 15.11 9.72
N LYS A 80 -0.14 14.42 10.85
CA LYS A 80 -1.25 14.68 11.79
C LYS A 80 -0.81 15.31 13.11
N GLY A 81 0.49 15.37 13.40
CA GLY A 81 1.01 15.86 14.68
C GLY A 81 0.73 14.93 15.86
N GLN A 82 0.39 13.67 15.59
CA GLN A 82 0.12 12.64 16.61
C GLN A 82 0.35 11.24 16.03
N GLY A 83 0.68 10.27 16.88
CA GLY A 83 0.77 8.86 16.51
C GLY A 83 -0.58 8.22 16.20
N THR A 84 -0.57 7.05 15.55
CA THR A 84 -1.81 6.35 15.19
C THR A 84 -2.65 5.92 16.39
N LYS A 85 -2.06 5.84 17.60
CA LYS A 85 -2.78 5.57 18.85
C LYS A 85 -3.03 6.85 19.67
N GLY A 86 -2.92 8.02 19.06
CA GLY A 86 -3.17 9.32 19.70
C GLY A 86 -2.01 9.87 20.53
N GLN A 87 -0.82 9.27 20.47
CA GLN A 87 0.36 9.74 21.20
C GLN A 87 0.83 11.10 20.67
N LYS A 88 1.25 12.00 21.57
CA LYS A 88 1.79 13.33 21.22
C LYS A 88 3.17 13.58 21.85
N ASP A 89 3.72 12.62 22.57
CA ASP A 89 4.97 12.71 23.30
C ASP A 89 6.19 12.35 22.42
N PHE A 90 6.44 13.12 21.36
CA PHE A 90 7.62 12.92 20.52
C PHE A 90 8.30 14.24 20.11
N GLU A 91 9.64 14.22 20.03
CA GLU A 91 10.47 15.42 19.87
C GLU A 91 10.12 16.28 18.65
N TRP A 92 9.66 15.66 17.57
CA TRP A 92 9.40 16.37 16.31
C TRP A 92 8.33 17.47 16.47
N ILE A 93 7.24 17.21 17.21
CA ILE A 93 6.16 18.20 17.39
C ILE A 93 6.55 19.39 18.25
N LYS A 94 7.62 19.28 19.05
CA LYS A 94 8.12 20.41 19.86
C LYS A 94 8.71 21.52 19.01
N LYS A 95 9.13 21.20 17.79
CA LYS A 95 9.85 22.11 16.87
C LYS A 95 9.13 22.30 15.54
N ASN A 96 8.06 21.54 15.27
CA ASN A 96 7.39 21.51 13.98
C ASN A 96 5.88 21.39 14.16
N GLU A 97 5.15 22.03 13.25
CA GLU A 97 3.71 21.84 13.10
C GLU A 97 3.40 20.74 12.07
N ALA A 98 2.28 20.05 12.27
CA ALA A 98 1.79 19.02 11.38
C ALA A 98 1.61 19.53 9.94
N PHE A 99 1.93 18.69 8.95
CA PHE A 99 1.80 19.08 7.54
C PHE A 99 0.35 19.15 7.04
N ASN A 100 -0.57 18.39 7.63
CA ASN A 100 -2.01 18.40 7.29
C ASN A 100 -2.32 18.20 5.80
N THR A 101 -1.58 17.32 5.14
CA THR A 101 -1.78 16.95 3.73
C THR A 101 -2.56 15.64 3.57
N SER A 102 -3.01 15.36 2.35
CA SER A 102 -3.61 14.06 2.03
C SER A 102 -2.57 12.94 2.08
N LEU A 103 -2.84 11.88 2.83
CA LEU A 103 -1.99 10.68 2.94
C LEU A 103 -2.83 9.43 2.66
N ASN A 104 -2.82 8.99 1.40
CA ASN A 104 -3.54 7.80 0.95
C ASN A 104 -2.67 6.56 1.14
N VAL A 105 -3.26 5.48 1.66
CA VAL A 105 -2.56 4.21 1.92
C VAL A 105 -3.34 3.06 1.32
N PHE A 106 -2.64 2.20 0.59
CA PHE A 106 -3.20 1.04 -0.08
C PHE A 106 -2.44 -0.21 0.37
N TRP A 107 -3.19 -1.27 0.67
CA TRP A 107 -2.62 -2.57 1.02
C TRP A 107 -2.74 -3.50 -0.19
N SER A 108 -1.60 -4.00 -0.68
CA SER A 108 -1.61 -5.05 -1.68
C SER A 108 -1.94 -6.38 -1.01
N LYS A 109 -2.86 -7.14 -1.61
CA LYS A 109 -3.16 -8.53 -1.24
C LYS A 109 -2.87 -9.41 -2.44
N THR A 110 -1.95 -10.34 -2.28
CA THR A 110 -1.61 -11.32 -3.31
C THR A 110 -2.30 -12.63 -2.99
N TYR A 111 -2.89 -13.26 -4.00
CA TYR A 111 -3.54 -14.56 -3.88
C TYR A 111 -2.84 -15.54 -4.81
N ASN A 112 -2.65 -16.77 -4.35
CA ASN A 112 -2.03 -17.83 -5.15
C ASN A 112 -2.97 -18.24 -6.30
N THR A 113 -2.46 -18.19 -7.54
CA THR A 113 -3.20 -18.55 -8.77
C THR A 113 -2.89 -19.96 -9.27
N SER A 114 -1.98 -20.70 -8.61
CA SER A 114 -1.55 -22.06 -8.98
C SER A 114 -2.62 -23.14 -8.78
N LEU A 115 -3.89 -22.74 -8.64
CA LEU A 115 -5.06 -23.62 -8.56
C LEU A 115 -5.29 -24.49 -9.80
N LEU A 116 -4.55 -24.22 -10.89
CA LEU A 116 -4.72 -24.88 -12.18
C LEU A 116 -3.72 -26.02 -12.44
N ASN A 117 -2.75 -26.24 -11.55
CA ASN A 117 -1.58 -27.06 -11.89
C ASN A 117 -1.52 -28.46 -11.24
N ASN A 118 -2.46 -28.85 -10.37
CA ASN A 118 -2.49 -30.18 -9.72
C ASN A 118 -3.93 -30.69 -9.53
N ASP A 119 -4.07 -31.99 -9.27
CA ASP A 119 -5.27 -32.80 -8.95
C ASP A 119 -6.16 -32.21 -7.83
N ILE A 120 -6.71 -31.02 -8.02
CA ILE A 120 -7.68 -30.40 -7.12
C ILE A 120 -9.05 -30.99 -7.41
N THR A 121 -9.72 -31.48 -6.37
CA THR A 121 -11.10 -31.95 -6.50
C THR A 121 -12.06 -30.78 -6.70
N ASN A 122 -13.21 -31.05 -7.34
CA ASN A 122 -14.28 -30.04 -7.51
C ASN A 122 -14.77 -29.45 -6.17
N GLN A 123 -14.68 -30.22 -5.08
CA GLN A 123 -15.08 -29.77 -3.75
C GLN A 123 -14.07 -28.76 -3.18
N GLU A 124 -12.77 -29.05 -3.30
CA GLU A 124 -11.71 -28.13 -2.90
C GLU A 124 -11.75 -26.83 -3.71
N LEU A 125 -12.04 -26.92 -5.01
CA LEU A 125 -12.20 -25.74 -5.88
C LEU A 125 -13.38 -24.87 -5.41
N LYS A 126 -14.53 -25.48 -5.09
CA LYS A 126 -15.70 -24.78 -4.52
C LYS A 126 -15.38 -24.10 -3.20
N ASP A 127 -14.68 -24.76 -2.29
CA ASP A 127 -14.39 -24.22 -0.96
C ASP A 127 -13.33 -23.11 -1.02
N LYS A 128 -12.33 -23.23 -1.90
CA LYS A 128 -11.40 -22.13 -2.20
C LYS A 128 -12.09 -20.94 -2.84
N PHE A 129 -13.02 -21.17 -3.77
CA PHE A 129 -13.80 -20.10 -4.38
C PHE A 129 -14.67 -19.37 -3.35
N LYS A 130 -15.38 -20.09 -2.47
CA LYS A 130 -16.11 -19.49 -1.34
C LYS A 130 -15.20 -18.66 -0.43
N LYS A 131 -13.98 -19.16 -0.15
CA LYS A 131 -12.97 -18.44 0.63
C LYS A 131 -12.58 -17.13 -0.07
N LEU A 132 -12.30 -17.14 -1.37
CA LEU A 132 -12.02 -15.94 -2.16
C LEU A 132 -13.18 -14.94 -2.09
N LEU A 133 -14.42 -15.38 -2.34
CA LEU A 133 -15.60 -14.51 -2.25
C LEU A 133 -15.73 -13.83 -0.87
N LYS A 134 -15.39 -14.54 0.20
CA LYS A 134 -15.36 -13.97 1.56
C LYS A 134 -14.22 -12.97 1.74
N GLU A 135 -13.02 -13.28 1.24
CA GLU A 135 -11.82 -12.41 1.33
C GLU A 135 -11.96 -11.12 0.52
N PHE A 136 -12.64 -11.16 -0.63
CA PHE A 136 -13.02 -9.99 -1.42
C PHE A 136 -14.21 -9.21 -0.83
N GLY A 137 -14.77 -9.66 0.29
CA GLY A 137 -15.89 -8.99 0.96
C GLY A 137 -17.22 -9.09 0.21
N ILE A 138 -17.32 -9.99 -0.78
CA ILE A 138 -18.53 -10.24 -1.57
C ILE A 138 -19.56 -11.04 -0.74
N TYR A 139 -19.10 -11.86 0.22
CA TYR A 139 -19.95 -12.76 0.98
C TYR A 139 -19.93 -12.46 2.49
N LYS A 140 -20.99 -11.80 3.01
CA LYS A 140 -21.09 -11.39 4.43
C LYS A 140 -22.01 -12.24 5.31
N ASN A 141 -22.85 -13.14 4.78
CA ASN A 141 -23.78 -13.92 5.61
C ASN A 141 -24.11 -15.30 5.02
N LYS A 142 -24.50 -16.24 5.89
CA LYS A 142 -24.83 -17.67 5.67
C LYS A 142 -26.01 -17.95 4.70
N SER A 143 -26.32 -17.10 3.73
CA SER A 143 -27.39 -17.38 2.75
C SER A 143 -26.80 -18.06 1.52
N LYS A 144 -27.14 -19.34 1.32
CA LYS A 144 -26.87 -20.22 0.16
C LYS A 144 -26.33 -19.46 -1.05
N VAL A 145 -25.18 -19.90 -1.59
CA VAL A 145 -24.71 -19.46 -2.91
C VAL A 145 -25.88 -19.60 -3.86
N ASN A 146 -26.44 -18.46 -4.29
CA ASN A 146 -27.65 -18.44 -5.11
C ASN A 146 -27.33 -19.16 -6.43
N ASP A 147 -28.22 -20.03 -6.90
CA ASP A 147 -28.04 -20.76 -8.16
C ASP A 147 -27.78 -19.81 -9.34
N SER A 148 -28.22 -18.55 -9.23
CA SER A 148 -27.88 -17.49 -10.19
C SER A 148 -26.37 -17.20 -10.26
N VAL A 149 -25.66 -17.18 -9.14
CA VAL A 149 -24.21 -16.94 -9.08
C VAL A 149 -23.47 -18.13 -9.69
N LEU A 150 -23.90 -19.36 -9.38
CA LEU A 150 -23.35 -20.57 -10.01
C LEU A 150 -23.60 -20.59 -11.53
N LYS A 151 -24.79 -20.17 -11.99
CA LYS A 151 -25.12 -20.01 -13.41
C LYS A 151 -24.21 -18.99 -14.09
N THR A 152 -24.07 -17.80 -13.52
CA THR A 152 -23.20 -16.75 -14.07
C THR A 152 -21.75 -17.21 -14.13
N LEU A 153 -21.23 -17.88 -13.10
CA LEU A 153 -19.87 -18.41 -13.11
C LEU A 153 -19.69 -19.56 -14.10
N SER A 154 -20.69 -20.41 -14.27
CA SER A 154 -20.66 -21.47 -15.30
C SER A 154 -20.73 -20.91 -16.73
N SER A 155 -21.31 -19.72 -16.90
CA SER A 155 -21.32 -18.99 -18.18
C SER A 155 -20.00 -18.26 -18.47
N LEU A 156 -19.13 -18.07 -17.46
CA LEU A 156 -17.77 -17.54 -17.64
C LEU A 156 -16.77 -18.62 -18.10
N ARG A 157 -17.23 -19.68 -18.79
CA ARG A 157 -16.33 -20.59 -19.48
C ARG A 157 -15.43 -19.77 -20.41
N SER A 158 -14.14 -20.09 -20.44
CA SER A 158 -13.25 -19.44 -21.41
C SER A 158 -13.82 -19.72 -22.81
N TYR A 159 -13.88 -18.67 -23.61
CA TYR A 159 -14.11 -18.81 -25.04
C TYR A 159 -13.00 -19.75 -25.54
N LYS A 160 -13.37 -20.94 -26.03
CA LYS A 160 -12.43 -21.70 -26.85
C LYS A 160 -12.37 -20.92 -28.16
N GLU A 161 -11.17 -20.46 -28.54
CA GLU A 161 -10.94 -20.07 -29.93
C GLU A 161 -11.43 -21.25 -30.78
N GLU A 162 -12.47 -21.01 -31.57
CA GLU A 162 -12.86 -21.94 -32.62
C GLU A 162 -11.65 -22.04 -33.54
N ASN A 163 -11.03 -23.22 -33.56
CA ASN A 163 -10.10 -23.56 -34.61
C ASN A 163 -10.88 -23.44 -35.93
N GLU A 164 -10.63 -22.36 -36.67
CA GLU A 164 -10.87 -22.31 -38.10
C GLU A 164 -10.00 -23.39 -38.77
N GLU A 165 -10.53 -24.61 -38.86
CA GLU A 165 -10.06 -25.60 -39.81
C GLU A 165 -11.03 -25.63 -40.99
N LYS A 166 -10.59 -24.94 -42.06
CA LYS A 166 -10.81 -25.16 -43.51
C LYS A 166 -12.13 -25.76 -44.00
#